data_AF-A0A6N4STV8-F1
#
_entry.id   AF-A0A6N4STV8-F1
#
_cell.length_a   1.000
_cell.length_b   1.000
_cell.length_c   1.000
_cell.angle_alpha   90.00
_cell.angle_beta   90.00
_cell.angle_gamma   90.00
#
_symmetry.space_group_name_H-M   'P 1'
#
loop_
_entity.id
_entity.type
_entity.pdbx_description
1 polymer ?
#
loop_
_entity_poly.entity_id
_entity_poly.type
_entity_poly.pdbx_seq_one_letter_code
_entity_poly.pdbx_strand_id
1 'polypeptide(L)' 'MRKIIAFMHLSLDGFVAGPNGEMNWIKVDQEIFDHVAKRIERGDTALYGRVTYEMMESYWPTAAE' A
#
# COMPACT_ATOMS: atom_id res chain seq x y z
N MET A 1 -23.33 8.44 1.51
CA MET A 1 -22.48 8.36 0.30
C MET A 1 -21.12 7.79 0.69
N ARG A 2 -20.60 6.84 -0.09
CA ARG A 2 -19.27 6.24 0.17
C ARG A 2 -18.17 7.18 -0.34
N LYS A 3 -17.04 7.27 0.36
CA LYS A 3 -15.92 8.13 -0.06
C LYS A 3 -14.92 7.33 -0.89
N ILE A 4 -14.41 7.94 -1.95
CA ILE A 4 -13.22 7.45 -2.67
C ILE A 4 -12.00 8.02 -1.96
N ILE A 5 -11.05 7.16 -1.60
CA ILE A 5 -9.86 7.52 -0.82
C ILE A 5 -8.64 7.03 -1.59
N ALA A 6 -7.69 7.92 -1.84
CA ALA A 6 -6.34 7.55 -2.27
C ALA A 6 -5.44 7.42 -1.03
N PHE A 7 -4.71 6.31 -0.92
CA PHE A 7 -3.86 6.02 0.22
C PHE A 7 -2.61 5.27 -0.25
N MET A 8 -1.43 5.91 -0.12
CA MET A 8 -0.16 5.42 -0.64
C MET A 8 1.01 6.07 0.11
N HIS A 9 2.18 5.44 0.07
CA HIS A 9 3.43 6.09 0.43
C HIS A 9 3.89 7.01 -0.71
N LEU A 10 4.50 8.14 -0.36
CA LEU A 10 4.98 9.13 -1.32
C LEU A 10 6.33 9.66 -0.82
N SER A 11 7.31 9.73 -1.71
CA SER A 11 8.56 10.43 -1.44
C SER A 11 8.32 11.94 -1.28
N LEU A 12 9.28 12.65 -0.67
CA LEU A 12 9.17 14.10 -0.48
C LEU A 12 9.04 14.87 -1.80
N ASP A 13 9.65 14.36 -2.87
CA ASP A 13 9.64 14.91 -4.22
C ASP A 13 8.51 14.35 -5.11
N GLY A 14 7.58 13.55 -4.56
CA GLY A 14 6.31 13.24 -5.21
C GLY A 14 6.25 11.94 -6.02
N PHE A 15 7.13 10.96 -5.73
CA PHE A 15 7.14 9.66 -6.38
C PHE A 15 6.64 8.54 -5.45
N VAL A 16 5.96 7.56 -6.03
CA VAL A 16 5.34 6.44 -5.29
C VAL A 16 6.16 5.14 -5.37
N ALA A 17 7.15 5.09 -6.25
CA ALA A 17 8.04 3.95 -6.46
C ALA A 17 9.36 4.43 -7.08
N GLY A 18 10.41 3.61 -6.99
CA GLY A 18 11.65 3.80 -7.71
C GLY A 18 11.50 3.62 -9.23
N PRO A 19 12.55 3.92 -10.02
CA PRO A 19 12.50 3.86 -11.48
C PRO A 19 12.10 2.50 -12.06
N ASN A 20 12.32 1.40 -11.32
CA ASN A 20 11.94 0.04 -11.72
C ASN A 20 10.82 -0.54 -10.84
N GLY A 21 10.08 0.30 -10.12
CA GLY A 21 8.97 -0.12 -9.24
C GLY A 21 9.39 -0.48 -7.81
N GLU A 22 10.61 -0.12 -7.40
CA GLU A 22 11.14 -0.47 -6.08
C GLU A 22 10.40 0.28 -4.95
N MET A 23 10.18 -0.43 -3.84
CA MET A 23 9.55 0.08 -2.63
C MET A 23 10.44 -0.06 -1.38
N ASN A 24 11.70 -0.47 -1.53
CA ASN A 24 12.66 -0.68 -0.45
C ASN A 24 13.03 0.58 0.37
N TRP A 25 12.66 1.76 -0.13
CA TRP A 25 12.81 3.04 0.57
C TRP A 25 11.69 3.28 1.60
N ILE A 26 10.55 2.59 1.47
CA ILE A 26 9.43 2.68 2.41
C ILE A 26 9.84 1.97 3.70
N LYS A 27 9.79 2.71 4.81
CA LYS A 27 9.98 2.14 6.15
C LYS A 27 8.63 1.96 6.80
N VAL A 28 8.32 0.71 7.18
CA VAL A 28 7.13 0.36 7.95
C VAL A 28 7.61 -0.13 9.30
N ASP A 29 7.17 0.54 10.35
CA ASP A 29 7.29 0.08 11.73
C ASP A 29 5.89 -0.31 12.27
N GLN A 30 5.85 -0.73 13.53
CA GLN A 30 4.60 -1.15 14.16
C GLN A 30 3.56 -0.03 14.23
N GLU A 31 3.99 1.21 14.46
CA GLU A 31 3.08 2.35 14.56
C GLU A 31 2.40 2.62 13.21
N ILE A 32 3.18 2.62 12.13
CA ILE A 32 2.66 2.76 10.77
C ILE A 32 1.73 1.59 10.43
N PHE A 33 2.11 0.36 10.79
CA PHE A 33 1.29 -0.82 10.52
C PHE A 33 -0.09 -0.72 11.21
N ASP A 34 -0.12 -0.36 12.49
CA ASP A 34 -1.35 -0.18 13.26
C ASP A 34 -2.22 0.95 12.69
N HIS A 35 -1.59 2.03 12.21
CA HIS A 35 -2.30 3.11 11.55
C HIS A 35 -2.96 2.65 10.24
N VAL A 36 -2.22 1.93 9.41
CA VAL A 36 -2.69 1.39 8.13
C VAL A 36 -3.82 0.39 8.35
N ALA A 37 -3.70 -0.52 9.32
CA ALA A 37 -4.73 -1.50 9.66
C ALA A 37 -6.06 -0.82 10.02
N LYS A 38 -6.04 0.12 10.97
CA LYS A 38 -7.23 0.91 11.36
C LYS A 38 -7.84 1.70 10.21
N ARG A 39 -7.02 2.09 9.22
CA ARG A 39 -7.49 2.83 8.04
C ARG A 39 -8.20 1.90 7.06
N ILE A 40 -7.61 0.74 6.77
CA ILE A 40 -8.13 -0.26 5.84
C ILE A 40 -9.41 -0.90 6.38
N GLU A 41 -9.50 -1.16 7.70
CA GLU A 41 -10.71 -1.71 8.36
C GLU A 41 -11.98 -0.88 8.13
N ARG A 42 -11.84 0.41 7.79
CA ARG A 42 -12.98 1.30 7.49
C ARG A 42 -13.45 1.21 6.04
N GLY A 43 -12.72 0.50 5.18
CA GLY A 43 -13.07 0.22 3.79
C GLY A 43 -13.47 -1.24 3.61
N ASP A 44 -14.29 -1.53 2.61
CA ASP A 44 -14.67 -2.91 2.23
C ASP A 44 -14.22 -3.28 0.81
N THR A 45 -13.58 -2.34 0.10
CA THR A 45 -13.20 -2.48 -1.30
C THR A 45 -11.85 -1.81 -1.52
N ALA A 46 -10.89 -2.55 -2.07
CA ALA A 46 -9.63 -2.02 -2.56
C ALA A 46 -9.63 -2.02 -4.10
N LEU A 47 -9.07 -0.97 -4.69
CA LEU A 47 -8.94 -0.83 -6.14
C LEU A 47 -7.47 -0.64 -6.49
N TYR A 48 -6.96 -1.48 -7.40
CA TYR A 48 -5.57 -1.47 -7.83
C TYR A 48 -5.49 -1.40 -9.35
N GLY A 49 -4.46 -0.71 -9.87
CA GLY A 49 -4.04 -0.89 -11.25
C GLY A 49 -3.34 -2.25 -11.44
N ARG A 50 -3.25 -2.73 -12.67
CA ARG A 50 -2.65 -4.04 -13.01
C ARG A 50 -1.30 -4.30 -12.33
N VAL A 51 -0.38 -3.35 -12.43
CA VAL A 51 0.99 -3.50 -11.89
C VAL A 51 0.99 -3.62 -10.37
N THR A 52 0.21 -2.80 -9.67
CA THR A 52 0.09 -2.89 -8.20
C THR A 52 -0.60 -4.19 -7.77
N TYR A 53 -1.60 -4.66 -8.54
CA TYR A 53 -2.26 -5.93 -8.27
C TYR A 53 -1.28 -7.11 -8.35
N GLU A 54 -0.52 -7.22 -9.45
CA GLU A 54 0.48 -8.28 -9.64
C GLU A 54 1.55 -8.28 -8.53
N MET A 55 1.99 -7.09 -8.11
CA MET A 55 2.91 -6.93 -6.98
C MET A 55 2.32 -7.48 -5.68
N MET A 56 1.09 -7.11 -5.34
CA MET A 56 0.43 -7.58 -4.12
C MET A 56 0.11 -9.08 -4.19
N GLU A 57 -0.29 -9.59 -5.35
CA GLU A 57 -0.52 -11.01 -5.60
C GLU A 57 0.73 -11.84 -5.31
N SER A 58 1.91 -11.36 -5.73
CA SER A 58 3.17 -12.04 -5.43
C SER A 58 3.55 -12.03 -3.94
N TYR A 59 3.06 -11.04 -3.18
CA TYR A 59 3.40 -10.84 -1.77
C TYR A 59 2.42 -11.53 -0.80
N TRP A 60 1.11 -11.50 -1.08
CA TRP A 60 0.08 -12.05 -0.18
C TRP A 60 0.31 -13.49 0.29
N PRO A 61 0.80 -14.43 -0.55
CA PRO A 61 1.04 -15.80 -0.12
C PRO A 61 1.97 -15.93 1.08
N THR A 62 2.92 -15.01 1.25
CA THR A 62 3.90 -15.00 2.34
C THR A 62 3.61 -13.93 3.40
N ALA A 63 2.53 -13.16 3.27
CA ALA A 63 2.26 -12.00 4.12
C ALA A 63 1.79 -12.38 5.54
N ALA A 64 1.39 -13.64 5.75
CA ALA A 64 0.93 -14.16 7.04
C ALA A 64 1.95 -15.10 7.73
N GLU A 65 3.12 -15.30 7.11
CA GLU A 65 4.26 -16.01 7.70
C GLU A 65 5.08 -15.06 8.59
#